data_AF-A0A1W9V0D9-F1
#
_entry.id   AF-A0A1W9V0D9-F1
#
_cell.length_a   1.000
_cell.length_b   1.000
_cell.length_c   1.000
_cell.angle_alpha   90.00
_cell.angle_beta   90.00
_cell.angle_gamma   90.00
#
_symmetry.space_group_name_H-M   'P 1'
#
loop_
_entity.id
_entity.type
_entity.pdbx_description
1 polymer ?
#
loop_
_entity_poly.entity_id
_entity_poly.type
_entity_poly.pdbx_seq_one_letter_code
_entity_poly.pdbx_strand_id
1 'polypeptide(L)' 'MPHIHLIGIGGAGLSAIATVLLQQGYTVSGSDMQDSEAV' A
#
# COMPACT_ATOMS: atom_id res chain seq x y z
N MET A 1 16.86 -6.19 -0.78
CA MET A 1 15.50 -6.75 -0.82
C MET A 1 14.65 -5.87 -1.74
N PRO A 2 13.78 -6.44 -2.59
CA PRO A 2 12.95 -5.66 -3.50
C PRO A 2 11.95 -4.82 -2.70
N HIS A 3 11.82 -3.55 -3.09
CA HIS A 3 10.91 -2.57 -2.50
C HIS A 3 9.86 -2.20 -3.53
N ILE A 4 8.59 -2.24 -3.13
CA ILE A 4 7.44 -2.00 -3.99
C ILE A 4 6.79 -0.68 -3.56
N HIS A 5 6.63 0.25 -4.52
CA HIS A 5 5.94 1.51 -4.28
C HIS A 5 4.61 1.53 -5.03
N LEU A 6 3.52 1.75 -4.30
CA LEU A 6 2.16 1.76 -4.82
C LEU A 6 1.62 3.19 -4.94
N ILE A 7 1.13 3.57 -6.13
CA ILE A 7 0.46 4.86 -6.37
C ILE A 7 -1.04 4.66 -6.24
N GLY A 8 -1.70 5.46 -5.40
CA GLY A 8 -3.11 5.29 -5.04
C GLY A 8 -3.33 4.22 -3.95
N ILE A 9 -2.40 4.10 -3.00
CA ILE A 9 -2.40 3.03 -1.99
C ILE A 9 -3.59 3.10 -1.02
N GLY A 10 -4.20 4.28 -0.86
CA GLY A 10 -5.38 4.51 -0.01
C GLY A 10 -6.67 3.94 -0.59
N GLY A 11 -6.71 3.63 -1.89
CA GLY A 11 -7.85 2.95 -2.50
C GLY A 11 -8.01 1.51 -1.99
N ALA A 12 -9.25 1.09 -1.72
CA ALA A 12 -9.57 -0.22 -1.13
C ALA A 12 -8.94 -1.43 -1.86
N GLY A 13 -8.76 -1.34 -3.18
CA GLY A 13 -8.09 -2.39 -3.96
C GLY A 13 -6.58 -2.45 -3.73
N LEU A 14 -5.89 -1.29 -3.79
CA LEU A 14 -4.44 -1.26 -3.60
C LEU A 14 -4.03 -1.47 -2.13
N SER A 15 -4.85 -1.04 -1.17
CA SER A 15 -4.59 -1.30 0.25
C SER A 15 -4.67 -2.81 0.58
N ALA A 16 -5.60 -3.53 -0.04
CA ALA A 16 -5.66 -4.99 0.05
C ALA A 16 -4.41 -5.66 -0.56
N ILE A 17 -3.97 -5.19 -1.73
CA ILE A 17 -2.75 -5.69 -2.37
C ILE A 17 -1.51 -5.40 -1.50
N ALA A 18 -1.39 -4.18 -0.96
CA ALA A 18 -0.32 -3.79 -0.06
C ALA A 18 -0.23 -4.72 1.16
N THR A 19 -1.38 -5.07 1.73
CA THR A 19 -1.49 -5.98 2.88
C THR A 19 -0.92 -7.36 2.56
N VAL A 20 -1.29 -7.94 1.40
CA VAL A 20 -0.77 -9.26 0.98
C VAL A 20 0.74 -9.21 0.74
N LEU A 21 1.24 -8.16 0.10
CA LEU A 21 2.68 -8.00 -0.16
C LEU A 21 3.48 -7.88 1.15
N LEU A 22 2.96 -7.15 2.14
CA LEU A 22 3.55 -7.07 3.47
C LEU A 22 3.57 -8.44 4.16
N GLN A 23 2.47 -9.20 4.08
CA GLN A 23 2.39 -10.56 4.65
C GLN A 23 3.38 -11.54 3.98
N GLN A 24 3.70 -11.33 2.72
CA GLN A 24 4.72 -12.09 1.99
C GLN A 24 6.16 -11.65 2.30
N GLY A 25 6.35 -10.63 3.15
CA GLY A 25 7.67 -10.16 3.58
C GLY A 25 8.31 -9.12 2.65
N TYR A 26 7.55 -8.56 1.71
CA TYR A 26 8.03 -7.45 0.89
C TYR A 26 8.01 -6.15 1.67
N THR A 27 8.97 -5.27 1.37
CA THR A 27 8.90 -3.87 1.81
C THR A 27 7.99 -3.11 0.86
N VAL A 28 6.92 -2.53 1.40
CA VAL A 28 5.94 -1.76 0.64
C VAL A 28 5.91 -0.32 1.14
N SER A 29 5.88 0.63 0.23
CA SER A 29 5.49 2.02 0.48
C SER A 29 4.41 2.43 -0.51
N GLY A 30 3.80 3.59 -0.29
CA GLY A 30 2.87 4.13 -1.27
C GLY A 30 2.62 5.61 -1.09
N SER A 31 1.95 6.18 -2.09
CA SER A 31 1.46 7.55 -2.10
C SER A 31 0.00 7.57 -2.51
N ASP A 32 -0.72 8.57 -2.04
CA ASP A 32 -2.07 8.87 -2.48
C ASP A 32 -2.26 10.39 -2.52
N MET A 33 -3.24 10.86 -3.28
CA MET A 33 -3.53 12.30 -3.41
C MET A 33 -4.24 12.85 -2.16
N GLN A 34 -4.94 11.98 -1.42
CA GLN A 34 -5.66 12.33 -0.20
C GLN A 34 -5.14 11.45 0.94
N ASP A 35 -4.97 12.05 2.12
CA ASP A 35 -4.81 11.25 3.34
C ASP A 35 -6.06 10.38 3.50
N SER A 36 -5.87 9.08 3.71
CA SER A 36 -6.99 8.19 4.03
C SER A 36 -7.62 8.64 5.35
N GLU A 37 -8.95 8.70 5.40
CA GLU A 37 -9.66 8.95 6.65
C GLU A 37 -9.34 7.81 7.62
N ALA A 38 -8.48 8.10 8.60
CA ALA A 38 -8.27 7.22 9.73
C ALA A 38 -9.54 7.28 10.60
N VAL A 39 -10.49 6.39 10.30
CA VAL A 39 -11.67 6.12 11.12
C VAL A 39 -11.30 5.51 12.46
#